data_AF-Q0AQE7-F1
#
_entry.id   AF-Q0AQE7-F1
#
_cell.length_a   1.000
_cell.length_b   1.000
_cell.length_c   1.000
_cell.angle_alpha   90.00
_cell.angle_beta   90.00
_cell.angle_gamma   90.00
#
_symmetry.space_group_name_H-M   'P 1'
#
loop_
_entity.id
_entity.type
_entity.pdbx_description
1 polymer ?
#
loop_
_entity_poly.entity_id
_entity_poly.type
_entity_poly.pdbx_seq_one_letter_code
_entity_poly.pdbx_strand_id
1 'polypeptide(L)'
;MAEDVLVPLGLFLMVVGIVWISVNASTQKRKSILKVVEEGIRSGQTMTPETIRALGMPRKNSNGDLKGGLILIAVAAAFAVFGMSIGSVAGEEDVFRIMVSIAAFPGFIGLVLVGFGLLGRKKEGSE
;
A
#
# COMPACT_ATOMS: atom_id res chain seq x y z
N MET A 1 -22.32 -19.18 18.33
CA MET A 1 -22.83 -17.79 18.28
C MET A 1 -21.72 -16.76 18.45
N ALA A 2 -20.99 -16.69 19.58
CA ALA A 2 -19.89 -15.71 19.73
C ALA A 2 -18.57 -16.14 19.05
N GLU A 3 -18.22 -17.44 19.11
CA GLU A 3 -16.97 -17.97 18.54
C GLU A 3 -16.94 -17.88 17.00
N ASP A 4 -18.07 -18.10 16.34
CA ASP A 4 -18.19 -18.08 14.87
C ASP A 4 -17.92 -16.69 14.27
N VAL A 5 -18.11 -15.63 15.06
CA VAL A 5 -17.81 -14.24 14.67
C VAL A 5 -16.40 -13.84 15.12
N LEU A 6 -15.94 -14.32 16.28
CA LEU A 6 -14.65 -13.94 16.84
C LEU A 6 -13.48 -14.39 15.96
N VAL A 7 -13.57 -15.58 15.37
CA VAL A 7 -12.48 -16.15 14.54
C VAL A 7 -12.28 -15.35 13.24
N PRO A 8 -13.31 -15.10 12.39
CA PRO A 8 -13.17 -14.22 11.23
C PRO A 8 -12.74 -12.80 11.61
N LEU A 9 -13.32 -12.25 12.69
CA LEU A 9 -12.99 -10.90 13.15
C LEU A 9 -11.51 -10.77 13.52
N GLY A 10 -10.94 -11.76 14.21
CA GLY A 10 -9.52 -11.81 14.56
C GLY A 10 -8.62 -11.77 13.32
N LEU A 11 -8.97 -12.51 12.27
CA LEU A 11 -8.22 -12.52 11.01
C LEU A 11 -8.27 -11.15 10.32
N PHE A 12 -9.43 -10.50 10.26
CA PHE A 12 -9.53 -9.16 9.67
C PHE A 12 -8.79 -8.10 10.50
N LEU A 13 -8.90 -8.15 11.84
CA LEU A 13 -8.18 -7.23 12.72
C LEU A 13 -6.67 -7.40 12.63
N MET A 14 -6.16 -8.61 12.45
CA MET A 14 -4.73 -8.86 12.24
C MET A 14 -4.22 -8.10 11.02
N VAL A 15 -4.93 -8.16 9.89
CA VAL A 15 -4.56 -7.44 8.66
C VAL A 15 -4.55 -5.93 8.90
N VAL A 16 -5.60 -5.39 9.52
CA VAL A 16 -5.67 -3.96 9.87
C VAL A 16 -4.53 -3.57 10.80
N GLY A 17 -4.20 -4.39 11.79
CA GLY A 17 -3.11 -4.16 12.73
C GLY A 17 -1.75 -4.10 12.05
N ILE A 18 -1.45 -5.05 11.16
CA ILE A 18 -0.18 -5.06 10.40
C ILE A 18 -0.04 -3.80 9.55
N VAL A 19 -1.09 -3.45 8.81
CA VAL A 19 -1.08 -2.25 7.96
C VAL A 19 -0.92 -0.99 8.81
N TRP A 20 -1.65 -0.87 9.91
CA TRP A 20 -1.58 0.28 10.80
C TRP A 20 -0.19 0.44 11.41
N ILE A 21 0.40 -0.63 11.94
CA ILE A 21 1.77 -0.59 12.51
C ILE A 21 2.77 -0.13 11.45
N SER A 22 2.70 -0.66 10.22
CA SER A 22 3.58 -0.28 9.12
C SER A 22 3.46 1.21 8.76
N VAL A 23 2.22 1.70 8.59
CA VAL A 23 1.94 3.11 8.25
C VAL A 23 2.33 4.05 9.39
N ASN A 24 2.04 3.66 10.63
CA ASN A 24 2.38 4.45 11.81
C ASN A 24 3.90 4.54 11.98
N ALA A 25 4.64 3.43 11.86
CA ALA A 25 6.10 3.43 11.94
C ALA A 25 6.73 4.31 10.84
N SER A 26 6.23 4.26 9.61
CA SER A 26 6.61 5.15 8.50
C SER A 26 6.39 6.62 8.84
N THR A 27 5.20 6.95 9.34
CA THR A 27 4.80 8.32 9.68
C THR A 27 5.65 8.88 10.82
N GLN A 28 5.92 8.08 11.85
CA GLN A 28 6.74 8.49 12.99
C GLN A 28 8.18 8.80 12.56
N LYS A 29 8.79 7.99 11.69
CA LYS A 29 10.13 8.28 11.14
C LYS A 29 10.20 9.63 10.44
N ARG A 30 9.18 9.95 9.62
CA ARG A 30 9.12 11.23 8.91
C ARG A 30 8.95 12.41 9.87
N LYS A 31 8.12 12.28 10.89
CA LYS A 31 7.94 13.31 11.94
C LYS A 31 9.25 13.58 12.69
N SER A 32 9.99 12.54 13.06
CA SER A 32 11.28 12.68 13.74
C SER A 32 12.30 13.44 12.90
N ILE A 33 12.41 13.13 11.61
CA ILE A 33 13.31 13.85 10.69
C ILE A 33 12.90 15.32 10.56
N LEU A 34 11.61 15.60 10.39
CA LEU A 34 11.11 16.98 10.29
C LEU A 34 11.39 17.78 11.56
N LYS A 35 11.29 17.16 12.75
CA LYS A 35 11.63 17.80 14.01
C LYS A 35 13.12 18.17 14.10
N VAL A 36 14.01 17.29 13.62
CA VAL A 36 15.45 17.58 13.53
C VAL A 36 15.73 18.73 12.57
N VAL A 37 15.07 18.75 11.41
CA VAL A 37 15.20 19.85 10.43
C VAL A 37 14.71 21.18 11.02
N GLU A 38 13.57 21.17 11.73
CA GLU A 38 13.04 22.36 12.39
C GLU A 38 14.02 22.91 13.44
N GLU A 39 14.58 22.04 14.28
CA GLU A 39 15.54 22.43 15.31
C GLU A 39 16.86 22.95 14.71
N GLY A 40 17.33 22.33 13.63
CA GLY A 40 18.50 22.79 12.88
C GLY A 40 18.32 24.19 12.30
N ILE A 41 17.15 24.46 11.71
CA ILE A 41 16.80 25.80 11.21
C ILE A 41 16.73 26.82 12.35
N ARG A 42 16.10 26.47 13.49
CA ARG A 42 16.03 27.33 14.67
C ARG A 42 17.40 27.67 15.25
N SER A 43 18.36 26.74 15.15
CA SER A 43 19.74 26.91 15.59
C SER A 43 20.59 27.75 14.62
N GLY A 44 20.00 28.29 13.55
CA GLY A 44 20.69 29.08 12.53
C GLY A 44 21.50 28.24 11.53
N GLN A 45 21.36 26.92 11.54
CA GLN A 45 22.08 26.03 10.63
C GLN A 45 21.35 25.96 9.29
N THR A 46 22.08 26.13 8.19
CA THR A 46 21.51 26.01 6.84
C THR A 46 21.25 24.54 6.51
N MET A 47 19.98 24.15 6.49
CA MET A 47 19.56 22.81 6.09
C MET A 47 19.52 22.74 4.57
N THR A 48 20.60 22.30 3.92
CA THR A 48 20.59 22.08 2.47
C THR A 48 19.76 20.83 2.13
N PRO A 49 19.25 20.72 0.89
CA PRO A 49 18.55 19.53 0.43
C PRO A 49 19.38 18.25 0.57
N GLU A 50 20.72 18.31 0.45
CA GLU A 50 21.58 17.14 0.67
C GLU A 50 21.60 16.70 2.13
N THR A 51 21.69 17.64 3.07
CA THR A 51 21.68 17.33 4.52
C THR A 51 20.36 16.71 4.94
N ILE A 52 19.23 17.23 4.45
CA ILE A 52 17.91 16.66 4.74
C ILE A 52 17.79 15.24 4.16
N ARG A 53 18.38 14.99 2.98
CA ARG A 53 18.43 13.65 2.38
C ARG A 53 19.29 12.70 3.20
N ALA A 54 20.42 13.15 3.74
CA ALA A 54 21.30 12.35 4.60
C ALA A 54 20.61 11.92 5.91
N LEU A 55 19.63 12.72 6.39
CA LEU A 55 18.78 12.35 7.53
C LEU A 55 17.76 11.24 7.22
N GLY A 56 17.76 10.68 6.00
CA GLY A 56 16.89 9.57 5.63
C GLY A 56 15.49 9.99 5.18
N MET A 57 15.31 11.25 4.74
CA MET A 57 14.04 11.68 4.17
C MET A 57 13.73 10.83 2.92
N PRO A 58 12.61 10.10 2.88
CA PRO A 58 12.31 9.22 1.76
C PRO A 58 12.20 10.00 0.45
N ARG A 59 12.90 9.55 -0.60
CA ARG A 59 12.73 10.10 -1.94
C ARG A 59 11.33 9.77 -2.45
N LYS A 60 10.72 10.70 -3.20
CA LYS A 60 9.57 10.39 -4.03
C LYS A 60 10.03 9.36 -5.06
N ASN A 61 9.72 8.10 -4.81
CA ASN A 61 10.10 6.99 -5.67
C ASN A 61 9.05 6.89 -6.79
N SER A 62 9.41 7.30 -8.01
CA SER A 62 8.60 7.08 -9.22
C SER A 62 8.21 5.61 -9.41
N ASN A 63 9.07 4.69 -8.96
CA ASN A 63 8.82 3.24 -8.99
C ASN A 63 7.94 2.74 -7.83
N GLY A 64 7.59 3.61 -6.86
CA GLY A 64 6.72 3.27 -5.74
C GLY A 64 5.30 2.97 -6.20
N ASP A 65 4.79 3.79 -7.12
CA ASP A 65 3.44 3.63 -7.68
C ASP A 65 3.36 2.36 -8.54
N LEU A 66 4.39 2.08 -9.36
CA LEU A 66 4.43 0.86 -10.17
C LEU A 66 4.42 -0.42 -9.31
N LYS A 67 5.25 -0.45 -8.26
CA LYS A 67 5.31 -1.60 -7.34
C LYS A 67 4.01 -1.76 -6.56
N GLY A 68 3.47 -0.68 -6.02
CA GLY A 68 2.19 -0.70 -5.30
C GLY A 68 1.03 -1.15 -6.19
N GLY A 69 1.03 -0.69 -7.45
CA GLY A 69 0.03 -1.08 -8.44
C GLY A 69 0.06 -2.56 -8.77
N LEU A 70 1.25 -3.12 -9.04
CA LEU A 70 1.41 -4.55 -9.32
C LEU A 70 1.00 -5.43 -8.13
N ILE A 71 1.31 -5.02 -6.89
CA ILE A 71 0.88 -5.73 -5.68
C ILE A 71 -0.64 -5.79 -5.61
N LEU A 72 -1.33 -4.68 -5.87
CA LEU A 72 -2.79 -4.62 -5.81
C LEU A 72 -3.47 -5.45 -6.92
N ILE A 73 -2.89 -5.48 -8.13
CA ILE A 73 -3.36 -6.38 -9.19
C ILE A 73 -3.20 -7.85 -8.76
N ALA A 74 -2.08 -8.20 -8.11
CA ALA A 74 -1.87 -9.56 -7.60
C ALA A 74 -2.88 -9.93 -6.51
N VAL A 75 -3.22 -8.98 -5.62
CA VAL A 75 -4.27 -9.19 -4.60
C VAL A 75 -5.64 -9.39 -5.26
N ALA A 76 -5.99 -8.60 -6.28
CA ALA A 76 -7.23 -8.78 -7.03
C ALA A 76 -7.31 -10.16 -7.71
N ALA A 77 -6.21 -10.59 -8.34
CA ALA A 77 -6.11 -11.92 -8.93
C ALA A 77 -6.28 -13.03 -7.88
N ALA A 78 -5.70 -12.87 -6.69
CA ALA A 78 -5.86 -13.82 -5.59
C ALA A 78 -7.33 -13.95 -5.15
N PHE A 79 -8.08 -12.85 -5.04
CA PHE A 79 -9.52 -12.90 -4.75
C PHE A 79 -10.32 -13.63 -5.84
N ALA A 80 -9.99 -13.44 -7.11
CA ALA A 80 -10.64 -14.17 -8.20
C ALA A 80 -10.36 -15.69 -8.11
N VAL A 81 -9.12 -16.08 -7.81
CA VAL A 81 -8.73 -17.49 -7.58
C VAL A 81 -9.46 -18.07 -6.37
N PHE A 82 -9.58 -17.32 -5.27
CA PHE A 82 -10.36 -17.75 -4.11
C PHE A 82 -11.84 -17.93 -4.42
N GLY A 83 -12.46 -16.99 -5.14
CA GLY A 83 -13.85 -17.12 -5.58
C GLY A 83 -14.09 -18.40 -6.39
N MET A 84 -13.17 -18.71 -7.31
CA MET A 84 -13.22 -19.92 -8.12
C MET A 84 -13.02 -21.19 -7.29
N SER A 85 -12.04 -21.20 -6.39
CA SER A 85 -11.74 -22.36 -5.56
C SER A 85 -12.81 -22.65 -4.51
N ILE A 86 -13.41 -21.63 -3.92
CA ILE A 86 -14.49 -21.81 -2.93
C ILE A 86 -15.78 -22.21 -3.66
N GLY A 87 -16.11 -21.52 -4.77
CA GLY A 87 -17.29 -21.85 -5.56
C GLY A 87 -17.27 -23.29 -6.09
N SER A 88 -16.10 -23.80 -6.49
CA SER A 88 -15.97 -25.19 -6.97
C SER A 88 -16.12 -26.24 -5.86
N VAL A 89 -15.68 -25.93 -4.63
CA VAL A 89 -15.81 -26.83 -3.47
C VAL A 89 -17.22 -26.79 -2.88
N ALA A 90 -17.82 -25.61 -2.79
CA ALA A 90 -19.14 -25.40 -2.19
C ALA A 90 -20.29 -25.66 -3.18
N GLY A 91 -20.03 -25.72 -4.49
CA GLY A 91 -21.08 -25.84 -5.51
C GLY A 91 -21.90 -24.55 -5.70
N GLU A 92 -21.39 -23.42 -5.21
CA GLU A 92 -22.08 -22.13 -5.23
C GLU A 92 -21.38 -21.15 -6.18
N GLU A 93 -21.95 -20.96 -7.38
CA GLU A 93 -21.39 -20.04 -8.39
C GLU A 93 -21.43 -18.56 -7.97
N ASP A 94 -22.31 -18.20 -7.04
CA ASP A 94 -22.45 -16.82 -6.55
C ASP A 94 -21.20 -16.34 -5.79
N VAL A 95 -20.46 -17.27 -5.17
CA VAL A 95 -19.21 -16.97 -4.46
C VAL A 95 -18.18 -16.34 -5.39
N PHE A 96 -18.07 -16.83 -6.62
CA PHE A 96 -17.15 -16.26 -7.60
C PHE A 96 -17.52 -14.82 -7.95
N ARG A 97 -18.81 -14.53 -8.18
CA ARG A 97 -19.29 -13.18 -8.53
C ARG A 97 -19.04 -12.19 -7.40
N ILE A 98 -19.31 -12.60 -6.15
CA ILE A 98 -19.07 -11.76 -4.97
C ILE A 98 -17.57 -11.49 -4.82
N MET A 99 -16.72 -12.51 -4.91
CA MET A 99 -15.27 -12.33 -4.76
C MET A 99 -14.66 -11.47 -5.86
N VAL A 100 -15.10 -11.62 -7.12
CA VAL A 100 -14.66 -10.76 -8.22
C VAL A 100 -15.11 -9.30 -8.01
N SER A 101 -16.32 -9.09 -7.47
CA SER A 101 -16.80 -7.74 -7.14
C SER A 101 -15.94 -7.06 -6.08
N ILE A 102 -15.51 -7.82 -5.05
CA ILE A 102 -14.58 -7.33 -4.02
C ILE A 102 -13.18 -7.12 -4.61
N ALA A 103 -12.73 -8.01 -5.49
CA ALA A 103 -11.43 -7.91 -6.18
C ALA A 103 -11.32 -6.66 -7.08
N ALA A 104 -12.45 -6.13 -7.56
CA ALA A 104 -12.47 -4.95 -8.41
C ALA A 104 -11.84 -3.72 -7.75
N PHE A 105 -11.99 -3.57 -6.41
CA PHE A 105 -11.39 -2.46 -5.67
C PHE A 105 -9.85 -2.44 -5.77
N PRO A 106 -9.11 -3.47 -5.29
CA PRO A 106 -7.67 -3.51 -5.47
C PRO A 106 -7.28 -3.60 -6.95
N GLY A 107 -8.09 -4.25 -7.80
CA GLY A 107 -7.80 -4.36 -9.23
C GLY A 107 -7.70 -3.01 -9.94
N PHE A 108 -8.71 -2.16 -9.79
CA PHE A 108 -8.72 -0.84 -10.43
C PHE A 108 -7.71 0.13 -9.81
N ILE A 109 -7.53 0.12 -8.48
CA ILE A 109 -6.48 0.93 -7.84
C ILE A 109 -5.11 0.49 -8.36
N GLY A 110 -4.91 -0.81 -8.49
CA GLY A 110 -3.69 -1.40 -9.04
C GLY A 110 -3.40 -0.93 -10.47
N LEU A 111 -4.41 -0.98 -11.35
CA LEU A 111 -4.30 -0.52 -12.74
C LEU A 111 -3.92 0.97 -12.83
N VAL A 112 -4.54 1.83 -12.02
CA VAL A 112 -4.23 3.27 -12.02
C VAL A 112 -2.80 3.53 -11.55
N LEU A 113 -2.35 2.86 -10.48
CA LEU A 113 -0.99 3.01 -9.95
C LEU A 113 0.07 2.48 -10.92
N VAL A 114 -0.20 1.38 -11.62
CA VAL A 114 0.66 0.91 -12.72
C VAL A 114 0.70 1.95 -13.84
N GLY A 115 -0.45 2.51 -14.23
CA GLY A 115 -0.53 3.58 -15.22
C GLY A 115 0.34 4.78 -14.86
N PHE A 116 0.22 5.29 -13.63
CA PHE A 116 1.06 6.38 -13.12
C PHE A 116 2.55 6.01 -13.09
N GLY A 117 2.87 4.78 -12.66
CA GLY A 117 4.25 4.30 -12.65
C GLY A 117 4.87 4.20 -14.04
N LEU A 118 4.12 3.78 -15.06
CA LEU A 118 4.59 3.69 -16.44
C LEU A 118 4.71 5.07 -17.11
N LEU A 119 3.74 5.95 -16.90
CA LEU A 119 3.74 7.32 -17.44
C LEU A 119 4.81 8.20 -16.78
N GLY A 120 5.00 8.06 -15.46
CA GLY A 120 6.03 8.78 -14.70
C GLY A 120 7.45 8.43 -15.14
N ARG A 121 7.74 7.14 -15.41
CA ARG A 121 9.03 6.68 -15.94
C ARG A 121 9.36 7.26 -17.31
N LYS A 122 8.35 7.48 -18.17
CA LYS A 122 8.55 8.07 -19.51
C LYS A 122 9.03 9.52 -19.43
N LYS A 123 8.58 10.27 -18.41
CA LYS A 123 8.95 11.68 -18.23
C LYS A 123 10.39 11.85 -17.71
N GLU A 124 10.87 10.96 -16.85
CA GLU A 124 12.24 10.98 -16.33
C GLU A 124 13.32 10.57 -17.35
N GLY A 125 12.94 9.89 -18.45
CA GLY A 125 13.88 9.47 -19.52
C GLY A 125 13.92 10.40 -20.74
N SER A 126 13.24 11.55 -20.69
CA SER A 126 13.19 12.55 -21.78
C SER A 126 13.79 13.91 -21.38
N GLU A 127 14.44 13.98 -20.21
CA GLU A 127 15.28 15.08 -19.73
C GLU A 127 16.73 14.58 -19.61
#